data_AF-A0A2E2WJI1-F1
#
_entry.id   AF-A0A2E2WJI1-F1
#
_cell.length_a   1.000
_cell.length_b   1.000
_cell.length_c   1.000
_cell.angle_alpha   90.00
_cell.angle_beta   90.00
_cell.angle_gamma   90.00
#
_symmetry.space_group_name_H-M   'P 1'
#
loop_
_entity.id
_entity.type
_entity.pdbx_description
1 polymer ?
#
loop_
_entity_poly.entity_id
_entity_poly.type
_entity_poly.pdbx_seq_one_letter_code
_entity_poly.pdbx_strand_id
1 'polypeptide(L)'
;MTSLNPKIDIKTSPLDQLQAELALDMKAVNSLILDHMQSDVPLIPHLASYLIASGGKRIRPLLTLAVTKLCGGNMERAHLLAASVEFIHTATLLHDDVVDDSVERRGKESANVVFGNEASVLVGDFLFSRAFQLMVSDGSLEVLRILSTASAIISEGEVQQLVTQSNLETTMEEYHSVIEGKTASLFAAACEVGPVIAGKDADTTKALRDYGMALGMAFQVADDVLDYDADRQKLGKTIGDDFREGKITAPILFALEAANEEEKEFWTRTLGARDQKDGDLEHAQALIHKHSALQKGLDLADNFGQKAIDTLSIIPNSPLKQTLIDLVHFSIHREY
;
A
#
# COMPACT_ATOMS: atom_id res chain seq x y z
N MET A 1 -16.43 34.03 -35.47
CA MET A 1 -17.16 33.18 -34.51
C MET A 1 -17.38 31.86 -35.24
N THR A 2 -16.56 30.84 -35.04
CA THR A 2 -16.53 30.03 -33.82
C THR A 2 -15.11 29.50 -33.59
N SER A 3 -14.59 29.77 -32.39
CA SER A 3 -13.35 29.26 -31.85
C SER A 3 -13.41 27.74 -31.76
N LEU A 4 -12.52 27.06 -32.49
CA LEU A 4 -12.25 25.63 -32.32
C LEU A 4 -11.68 25.37 -30.93
N ASN A 5 -12.26 24.37 -30.26
CA ASN A 5 -11.88 23.87 -28.94
C ASN A 5 -10.36 23.77 -28.75
N PRO A 6 -9.80 24.21 -27.60
CA PRO A 6 -8.49 23.74 -27.21
C PRO A 6 -8.61 22.25 -26.87
N LYS A 7 -7.88 21.43 -27.62
CA LYS A 7 -7.62 20.03 -27.28
C LYS A 7 -7.13 19.98 -25.83
N ILE A 8 -7.84 19.26 -24.97
CA ILE A 8 -7.33 18.86 -23.66
C ILE A 8 -6.14 17.95 -23.95
N ASP A 9 -4.94 18.45 -23.71
CA ASP A 9 -3.71 17.67 -23.75
C ASP A 9 -3.84 16.51 -22.75
N ILE A 10 -3.35 15.32 -23.10
CA ILE A 10 -3.42 14.12 -22.25
C ILE A 10 -2.62 14.43 -20.98
N LYS A 11 -3.31 14.88 -19.93
CA LYS A 11 -2.73 15.35 -18.67
C LYS A 11 -2.01 14.19 -17.98
N THR A 12 -0.72 14.36 -17.71
CA THR A 12 0.09 13.49 -16.82
C THR A 12 -0.61 13.29 -15.48
N SER A 13 -0.67 12.05 -14.98
CA SER A 13 -1.32 11.75 -13.70
C SER A 13 -0.60 12.45 -12.54
N PRO A 14 -1.26 12.69 -11.39
CA PRO A 14 -0.59 13.27 -10.22
C PRO A 14 0.64 12.47 -9.77
N LEU A 15 0.60 11.15 -9.92
CA LEU A 15 1.74 10.28 -9.67
C LEU A 15 2.89 10.53 -10.67
N ASP A 16 2.58 10.67 -11.97
CA ASP A 16 3.60 10.98 -12.99
C ASP A 16 4.22 12.36 -12.75
N GLN A 17 3.42 13.33 -12.33
CA GLN A 17 3.89 14.66 -11.96
C GLN A 17 4.84 14.59 -10.75
N LEU A 18 4.48 13.84 -9.71
CA LEU A 18 5.32 13.67 -8.53
C LEU A 18 6.63 12.92 -8.86
N GLN A 19 6.54 11.87 -9.70
CA GLN A 19 7.71 11.13 -10.19
C GLN A 19 8.63 12.02 -11.02
N ALA A 20 8.07 12.86 -11.89
CA ALA A 20 8.86 13.81 -12.68
C ALA A 20 9.54 14.86 -11.79
N GLU A 21 8.82 15.40 -10.79
CA GLU A 21 9.35 16.38 -9.86
C GLU A 21 10.50 15.83 -8.99
N LEU A 22 10.43 14.55 -8.63
CA LEU A 22 11.40 13.87 -7.75
C LEU A 22 12.31 12.90 -8.51
N ALA A 23 12.42 13.02 -9.83
CA ALA A 23 13.11 12.05 -10.67
C ALA A 23 14.59 11.87 -10.31
N LEU A 24 15.30 12.96 -10.00
CA LEU A 24 16.71 12.90 -9.59
C LEU A 24 16.85 12.26 -8.20
N ASP A 25 15.98 12.59 -7.27
CA ASP A 25 15.96 12.01 -5.93
C ASP A 25 15.65 10.51 -5.98
N MET A 26 14.65 10.10 -6.76
CA MET A 26 14.32 8.68 -6.98
C MET A 26 15.45 7.92 -7.66
N LYS A 27 16.23 8.56 -8.55
CA LYS A 27 17.43 7.94 -9.11
C LYS A 27 18.50 7.66 -8.04
N ALA A 28 18.67 8.59 -7.09
CA ALA A 28 19.57 8.39 -5.95
C ALA A 28 19.06 7.26 -5.03
N VAL A 29 17.76 7.26 -4.70
CA VAL A 29 17.12 6.17 -3.94
C VAL A 29 17.31 4.82 -4.62
N ASN A 30 17.05 4.72 -5.93
CA ASN A 30 17.23 3.47 -6.67
C ASN A 30 18.69 3.00 -6.66
N SER A 31 19.65 3.92 -6.73
CA SER A 31 21.07 3.57 -6.63
C SER A 31 21.40 3.03 -5.25
N LEU A 32 20.95 3.69 -4.17
CA LEU A 32 21.12 3.21 -2.80
C LEU A 32 20.50 1.83 -2.58
N ILE A 33 19.30 1.59 -3.12
CA ILE A 33 18.63 0.29 -3.04
C ILE A 33 19.52 -0.79 -3.69
N LEU A 34 19.98 -0.57 -4.93
CA LEU A 34 20.85 -1.52 -5.63
C LEU A 34 22.17 -1.78 -4.90
N ASP A 35 22.78 -0.74 -4.34
CA ASP A 35 24.04 -0.84 -3.60
C ASP A 35 23.88 -1.65 -2.30
N HIS A 36 22.78 -1.45 -1.58
CA HIS A 36 22.54 -2.11 -0.28
C HIS A 36 21.95 -3.52 -0.40
N MET A 37 21.50 -3.93 -1.59
CA MET A 37 21.09 -5.31 -1.88
C MET A 37 22.27 -6.24 -2.17
N GLN A 38 23.47 -5.70 -2.40
CA GLN A 38 24.64 -6.52 -2.68
C GLN A 38 25.03 -7.39 -1.46
N SER A 39 25.47 -8.61 -1.77
CA SER A 39 25.94 -9.60 -0.79
C SER A 39 26.91 -10.56 -1.45
N ASP A 40 27.86 -11.09 -0.67
CA ASP A 40 28.75 -12.17 -1.10
C ASP A 40 27.99 -13.48 -1.36
N VAL A 41 26.77 -13.61 -0.83
CA VAL A 41 25.85 -14.73 -1.08
C VAL A 41 25.01 -14.40 -2.32
N PRO A 42 25.25 -15.02 -3.50
CA PRO A 42 24.65 -14.58 -4.76
C PRO A 42 23.12 -14.70 -4.84
N LEU A 43 22.52 -15.57 -4.03
CA LEU A 43 21.07 -15.76 -3.99
C LEU A 43 20.34 -14.48 -3.55
N ILE A 44 20.91 -13.73 -2.60
CA ILE A 44 20.31 -12.52 -2.04
C ILE A 44 20.09 -11.44 -3.12
N PRO A 45 21.12 -10.95 -3.83
CA PRO A 45 20.93 -9.93 -4.85
C PRO A 45 20.11 -10.45 -6.04
N HIS A 46 20.15 -11.75 -6.35
CA HIS A 46 19.34 -12.33 -7.41
C HIS A 46 17.83 -12.22 -7.10
N LEU A 47 17.42 -12.73 -5.93
CA LEU A 47 16.02 -12.72 -5.51
C LEU A 47 15.51 -11.28 -5.30
N ALA A 48 16.31 -10.45 -4.64
CA ALA A 48 15.93 -9.07 -4.40
C ALA A 48 15.81 -8.29 -5.74
N SER A 49 16.70 -8.54 -6.72
CA SER A 49 16.60 -7.94 -8.06
C SER A 49 15.38 -8.41 -8.82
N TYR A 50 14.98 -9.67 -8.67
CA TYR A 50 13.77 -10.22 -9.28
C TYR A 50 12.52 -9.42 -8.88
N LEU A 51 12.35 -9.11 -7.59
CA LEU A 51 11.22 -8.32 -7.10
C LEU A 51 11.23 -6.89 -7.62
N ILE A 52 12.40 -6.24 -7.61
CA ILE A 52 12.52 -4.85 -8.08
C ILE A 52 12.27 -4.77 -9.59
N ALA A 53 12.77 -5.72 -10.36
CA ALA A 53 12.53 -5.82 -11.80
C ALA A 53 11.06 -6.16 -12.13
N SER A 54 10.28 -6.66 -11.16
CA SER A 54 8.82 -6.81 -11.26
C SER A 54 8.07 -5.48 -11.09
N GLY A 55 8.79 -4.36 -10.97
CA GLY A 55 8.26 -3.01 -11.10
C GLY A 55 7.74 -2.43 -9.79
N GLY A 56 6.62 -1.71 -9.87
CA GLY A 56 5.97 -1.06 -8.73
C GLY A 56 6.01 0.47 -8.82
N LYS A 57 4.96 1.10 -8.31
CA LYS A 57 4.77 2.56 -8.40
C LYS A 57 5.69 3.38 -7.47
N ARG A 58 6.39 2.71 -6.54
CA ARG A 58 7.30 3.32 -5.55
C ARG A 58 6.66 4.50 -4.79
N ILE A 59 5.39 4.37 -4.43
CA ILE A 59 4.63 5.48 -3.82
C ILE A 59 5.18 5.84 -2.44
N ARG A 60 5.51 4.85 -1.61
CA ARG A 60 6.03 5.07 -0.25
C ARG A 60 7.34 5.88 -0.22
N PRO A 61 8.40 5.54 -0.98
CA PRO A 61 9.61 6.35 -1.04
C PRO A 61 9.34 7.73 -1.66
N LEU A 62 8.48 7.83 -2.68
CA LEU A 62 8.07 9.14 -3.22
C LEU A 62 7.44 10.03 -2.16
N LEU A 63 6.61 9.48 -1.27
CA LEU A 63 6.01 10.23 -0.17
C LEU A 63 7.08 10.74 0.80
N THR A 64 8.04 9.90 1.21
CA THR A 64 9.17 10.34 2.07
C THR A 64 9.95 11.50 1.44
N LEU A 65 10.25 11.40 0.15
CA LEU A 65 10.94 12.47 -0.58
C LEU A 65 10.08 13.74 -0.68
N ALA A 66 8.80 13.60 -1.03
CA ALA A 66 7.86 14.70 -1.18
C ALA A 66 7.69 15.49 0.12
N VAL A 67 7.41 14.80 1.24
CA VAL A 67 7.21 15.46 2.53
C VAL A 67 8.50 16.10 3.04
N THR A 68 9.67 15.51 2.76
CA THR A 68 10.95 16.11 3.14
C THR A 68 11.20 17.38 2.34
N LYS A 69 10.99 17.34 1.02
CA LYS A 69 11.14 18.50 0.14
C LYS A 69 10.16 19.62 0.50
N LEU A 70 8.90 19.27 0.79
CA LEU A 70 7.87 20.19 1.25
C LEU A 70 8.26 20.90 2.56
N CYS A 71 8.96 20.18 3.44
CA CYS A 71 9.47 20.71 4.70
C CYS A 71 10.81 21.46 4.58
N GLY A 72 11.51 21.37 3.45
CA GLY A 72 12.86 21.91 3.27
C GLY A 72 13.93 21.13 4.03
N GLY A 73 13.75 19.82 4.19
CA GLY A 73 14.70 18.93 4.87
C GLY A 73 15.89 18.52 4.00
N ASN A 74 16.82 17.78 4.59
CA ASN A 74 18.00 17.26 3.89
C ASN A 74 17.62 16.08 2.98
N MET A 75 17.78 16.24 1.67
CA MET A 75 17.42 15.22 0.69
C MET A 75 18.36 14.00 0.69
N GLU A 76 19.64 14.15 1.02
CA GLU A 76 20.56 12.99 1.11
C GLU A 76 20.13 12.06 2.25
N ARG A 77 19.72 12.63 3.38
CA ARG A 77 19.10 11.87 4.48
C ARG A 77 17.78 11.25 4.02
N ALA A 78 16.95 12.00 3.29
CA ALA A 78 15.69 11.49 2.74
C ALA A 78 15.89 10.31 1.80
N HIS A 79 16.97 10.29 1.00
CA HIS A 79 17.27 9.19 0.09
C HIS A 79 17.53 7.88 0.85
N LEU A 80 18.30 7.94 1.95
CA LEU A 80 18.54 6.79 2.83
C LEU A 80 17.23 6.27 3.43
N LEU A 81 16.39 7.17 3.95
CA LEU A 81 15.13 6.79 4.60
C LEU A 81 14.08 6.29 3.62
N ALA A 82 13.99 6.87 2.43
CA ALA A 82 13.13 6.37 1.36
C ALA A 82 13.55 4.96 0.92
N ALA A 83 14.86 4.69 0.82
CA ALA A 83 15.37 3.35 0.57
C ALA A 83 15.03 2.38 1.71
N SER A 84 15.16 2.80 2.98
CA SER A 84 14.75 1.99 4.14
C SER A 84 13.27 1.61 4.09
N VAL A 85 12.39 2.58 3.80
CA VAL A 85 10.94 2.36 3.66
C VAL A 85 10.65 1.35 2.55
N GLU A 86 11.33 1.47 1.41
CA GLU A 86 11.12 0.53 0.30
C GLU A 86 11.68 -0.87 0.60
N PHE A 87 12.76 -0.98 1.38
CA PHE A 87 13.25 -2.27 1.87
C PHE A 87 12.30 -2.93 2.84
N ILE A 88 11.72 -2.19 3.79
CA ILE A 88 10.69 -2.70 4.69
C ILE A 88 9.51 -3.21 3.85
N HIS A 89 9.01 -2.41 2.91
CA HIS A 89 7.92 -2.83 2.02
C HIS A 89 8.27 -4.07 1.18
N THR A 90 9.48 -4.15 0.65
CA THR A 90 9.91 -5.31 -0.17
C THR A 90 10.05 -6.57 0.68
N ALA A 91 10.52 -6.44 1.92
CA ALA A 91 10.60 -7.55 2.87
C ALA A 91 9.20 -8.07 3.23
N THR A 92 8.25 -7.18 3.54
CA THR A 92 6.88 -7.60 3.87
C THR A 92 6.21 -8.29 2.68
N LEU A 93 6.42 -7.82 1.45
CA LEU A 93 5.92 -8.51 0.25
C LEU A 93 6.47 -9.94 0.11
N LEU A 94 7.73 -10.16 0.46
CA LEU A 94 8.33 -11.50 0.42
C LEU A 94 7.75 -12.44 1.47
N HIS A 95 7.49 -11.91 2.65
CA HIS A 95 6.88 -12.66 3.74
C HIS A 95 5.40 -12.94 3.44
N ASP A 96 4.64 -11.94 2.97
CA ASP A 96 3.26 -12.07 2.51
C ASP A 96 3.10 -13.15 1.43
N ASP A 97 3.97 -13.16 0.40
CA ASP A 97 3.90 -14.16 -0.68
C ASP A 97 4.05 -15.60 -0.16
N VAL A 98 4.76 -15.80 0.95
CA VAL A 98 4.93 -17.09 1.62
C VAL A 98 3.74 -17.40 2.54
N VAL A 99 3.21 -16.41 3.26
CA VAL A 99 2.08 -16.57 4.18
C VAL A 99 0.78 -16.84 3.44
N ASP A 100 0.55 -16.12 2.34
CA ASP A 100 -0.68 -16.20 1.52
C ASP A 100 -0.60 -17.30 0.43
N ASP A 101 0.50 -18.08 0.35
CA ASP A 101 0.76 -19.07 -0.71
C ASP A 101 0.54 -18.49 -2.14
N SER A 102 0.88 -17.21 -2.33
CA SER A 102 0.68 -16.50 -3.60
C SER A 102 1.46 -17.15 -4.73
N VAL A 103 0.82 -17.40 -5.87
CA VAL A 103 1.45 -18.02 -7.06
C VAL A 103 2.00 -16.97 -8.04
N GLU A 104 1.35 -15.80 -8.11
CA GLU A 104 1.74 -14.72 -9.01
C GLU A 104 1.80 -13.38 -8.26
N ARG A 105 2.75 -12.53 -8.67
CA ARG A 105 2.81 -11.12 -8.26
C ARG A 105 3.09 -10.24 -9.47
N ARG A 106 2.18 -9.30 -9.74
CA ARG A 106 2.28 -8.34 -10.87
C ARG A 106 2.46 -9.03 -12.23
N GLY A 107 1.74 -10.13 -12.45
CA GLY A 107 1.76 -10.88 -13.71
C GLY A 107 3.03 -11.69 -13.97
N LYS A 108 3.83 -11.94 -12.93
CA LYS A 108 4.96 -12.86 -12.94
C LYS A 108 4.82 -13.86 -11.79
N GLU A 109 5.51 -15.00 -11.88
CA GLU A 109 5.59 -15.95 -10.75
C GLU A 109 6.12 -15.25 -9.50
N SER A 110 5.50 -15.53 -8.35
CA SER A 110 5.93 -15.01 -7.05
C SER A 110 7.33 -15.52 -6.66
N ALA A 111 8.00 -14.82 -5.76
CA ALA A 111 9.38 -15.17 -5.39
C ALA A 111 9.47 -16.54 -4.70
N ASN A 112 8.47 -16.91 -3.89
CA ASN A 112 8.39 -18.22 -3.24
C ASN A 112 8.20 -19.37 -4.25
N VAL A 113 7.47 -19.16 -5.35
CA VAL A 113 7.35 -20.16 -6.42
C VAL A 113 8.70 -20.39 -7.12
N VAL A 114 9.43 -19.31 -7.42
CA VAL A 114 10.69 -19.39 -8.17
C VAL A 114 11.86 -19.85 -7.31
N PHE A 115 11.96 -19.37 -6.07
CA PHE A 115 13.13 -19.56 -5.20
C PHE A 115 12.86 -20.42 -3.96
N GLY A 116 11.60 -20.74 -3.66
CA GLY A 116 11.18 -21.48 -2.48
C GLY A 116 10.91 -20.59 -1.26
N ASN A 117 10.05 -21.06 -0.36
CA ASN A 117 9.65 -20.34 0.85
C ASN A 117 10.84 -19.95 1.74
N GLU A 118 11.78 -20.88 1.94
CA GLU A 118 12.97 -20.66 2.79
C GLU A 118 13.82 -19.48 2.28
N ALA A 119 14.04 -19.41 0.96
CA ALA A 119 14.81 -18.33 0.36
C ALA A 119 14.07 -16.99 0.45
N SER A 120 12.76 -16.97 0.21
CA SER A 120 11.95 -15.76 0.29
C SER A 120 11.95 -15.16 1.70
N VAL A 121 11.74 -15.99 2.73
CA VAL A 121 11.78 -15.53 4.14
C VAL A 121 13.14 -14.96 4.49
N LEU A 122 14.23 -15.70 4.21
CA LEU A 122 15.59 -15.29 4.58
C LEU A 122 16.07 -14.03 3.83
N VAL A 123 15.66 -13.86 2.57
CA VAL A 123 15.97 -12.61 1.84
C VAL A 123 15.11 -11.46 2.35
N GLY A 124 13.86 -11.71 2.76
CA GLY A 124 13.06 -10.72 3.48
C GLY A 124 13.75 -10.24 4.75
N ASP A 125 14.25 -11.16 5.58
CA ASP A 125 15.00 -10.85 6.82
C ASP A 125 16.25 -10.02 6.54
N PHE A 126 16.96 -10.34 5.44
CA PHE A 126 18.12 -9.58 5.00
C PHE A 126 17.76 -8.14 4.61
N LEU A 127 16.73 -7.95 3.78
CA LEU A 127 16.28 -6.61 3.36
C LEU A 127 15.79 -5.79 4.55
N PHE A 128 15.05 -6.42 5.46
CA PHE A 128 14.61 -5.81 6.70
C PHE A 128 15.82 -5.36 7.54
N SER A 129 16.83 -6.22 7.71
CA SER A 129 18.07 -5.88 8.41
C SER A 129 18.86 -4.75 7.73
N ARG A 130 18.86 -4.68 6.39
CA ARG A 130 19.49 -3.58 5.63
C ARG A 130 18.76 -2.26 5.84
N ALA A 131 17.43 -2.26 5.92
CA ALA A 131 16.67 -1.07 6.29
C ALA A 131 17.13 -0.52 7.65
N PHE A 132 17.34 -1.38 8.65
CA PHE A 132 17.86 -0.96 9.96
C PHE A 132 19.27 -0.39 9.91
N GLN A 133 20.16 -0.95 9.09
CA GLN A 133 21.50 -0.39 8.91
C GLN A 133 21.45 1.02 8.31
N LEU A 134 20.59 1.24 7.30
CA LEU A 134 20.35 2.57 6.72
C LEU A 134 19.78 3.55 7.76
N MET A 135 18.80 3.12 8.57
CA MET A 135 18.24 3.95 9.64
C MET A 135 19.28 4.33 10.70
N VAL A 136 20.16 3.40 11.09
CA VAL A 136 21.26 3.68 12.02
C VAL A 136 22.26 4.66 11.41
N SER A 137 22.53 4.56 10.10
CA SER A 137 23.46 5.46 9.41
C SER A 137 22.94 6.91 9.31
N ASP A 138 21.62 7.12 9.31
CA ASP A 138 21.01 8.46 9.41
C ASP A 138 21.31 9.13 10.77
N GLY A 139 21.49 8.32 11.83
CA GLY A 139 21.89 8.79 13.15
C GLY A 139 20.76 9.38 14.01
N SER A 140 19.52 9.47 13.52
CA SER A 140 18.37 9.93 14.30
C SER A 140 17.69 8.78 15.04
N LEU A 141 17.79 8.78 16.38
CA LEU A 141 17.04 7.83 17.22
C LEU A 141 15.53 7.95 17.04
N GLU A 142 15.04 9.15 16.74
CA GLU A 142 13.61 9.38 16.52
C GLU A 142 13.13 8.75 15.21
N VAL A 143 13.92 8.83 14.14
CA VAL A 143 13.62 8.14 12.88
C VAL A 143 13.64 6.63 13.06
N LEU A 144 14.67 6.11 13.75
CA LEU A 144 14.75 4.69 14.07
C LEU A 144 13.52 4.24 14.88
N ARG A 145 13.10 5.03 15.87
CA ARG A 145 11.89 4.77 16.67
C ARG A 145 10.64 4.71 15.76
N ILE A 146 10.42 5.70 14.91
CA ILE A 146 9.25 5.77 14.02
C ILE A 146 9.16 4.54 13.11
N LEU A 147 10.22 4.24 12.37
CA LEU A 147 10.20 3.17 11.37
C LEU A 147 10.25 1.77 12.00
N SER A 148 10.95 1.60 13.13
CA SER A 148 10.92 0.31 13.85
C SER A 148 9.56 0.05 14.50
N THR A 149 8.90 1.07 15.07
CA THR A 149 7.53 0.96 15.56
C THR A 149 6.56 0.65 14.43
N ALA A 150 6.66 1.33 13.29
CA ALA A 150 5.82 1.02 12.13
C ALA A 150 6.01 -0.43 11.66
N SER A 151 7.25 -0.93 11.64
CA SER A 151 7.53 -2.31 11.26
C SER A 151 6.89 -3.33 12.22
N ALA A 152 6.92 -3.07 13.53
CA ALA A 152 6.23 -3.92 14.50
C ALA A 152 4.70 -3.91 14.30
N ILE A 153 4.13 -2.72 14.07
CA ILE A 153 2.70 -2.55 13.78
C ILE A 153 2.26 -3.28 12.51
N ILE A 154 3.11 -3.31 11.47
CA ILE A 154 2.84 -4.08 10.24
C ILE A 154 2.71 -5.57 10.57
N SER A 155 3.68 -6.13 11.29
CA SER A 155 3.65 -7.54 11.69
C SER A 155 2.46 -7.87 12.59
N GLU A 156 2.10 -6.98 13.52
CA GLU A 156 0.89 -7.12 14.34
C GLU A 156 -0.38 -7.12 13.45
N GLY A 157 -0.45 -6.25 12.45
CA GLY A 157 -1.54 -6.19 11.48
C GLY A 157 -1.65 -7.43 10.61
N GLU A 158 -0.53 -7.99 10.15
CA GLU A 158 -0.48 -9.27 9.41
C GLU A 158 -0.98 -10.43 10.27
N VAL A 159 -0.55 -10.51 11.53
CA VAL A 159 -1.05 -11.53 12.48
C VAL A 159 -2.54 -11.34 12.76
N GLN A 160 -3.01 -10.09 12.92
CA GLN A 160 -4.42 -9.81 13.12
C GLN A 160 -5.25 -10.22 11.90
N GLN A 161 -4.73 -10.03 10.68
CA GLN A 161 -5.39 -10.50 9.45
C GLN A 161 -5.54 -12.03 9.45
N LEU A 162 -4.54 -12.78 9.89
CA LEU A 162 -4.63 -14.24 10.01
C LEU A 162 -5.72 -14.67 11.01
N VAL A 163 -5.96 -13.89 12.06
CA VAL A 163 -7.02 -14.16 13.06
C VAL A 163 -8.42 -13.87 12.51
N THR A 164 -8.58 -12.80 11.72
CA THR A 164 -9.88 -12.41 11.14
C THR A 164 -10.21 -13.16 9.84
N GLN A 165 -9.22 -13.80 9.21
CA GLN A 165 -9.41 -14.59 8.00
C GLN A 165 -10.46 -15.68 8.21
N SER A 166 -11.37 -15.82 7.25
CA SER A 166 -12.50 -16.76 7.31
C SER A 166 -13.49 -16.53 8.47
N ASN A 167 -13.38 -15.43 9.23
CA ASN A 167 -14.28 -15.14 10.34
C ASN A 167 -15.37 -14.14 9.92
N LEU A 168 -16.56 -14.64 9.62
CA LEU A 168 -17.72 -13.83 9.21
C LEU A 168 -18.25 -12.90 10.32
N GLU A 169 -17.83 -13.08 11.57
CA GLU A 169 -18.17 -12.17 12.67
C GLU A 169 -17.24 -10.95 12.73
N THR A 170 -16.25 -10.87 11.84
CA THR A 170 -15.32 -9.74 11.75
C THR A 170 -16.08 -8.45 11.54
N THR A 171 -15.75 -7.45 12.36
CA THR A 171 -16.38 -6.14 12.36
C THR A 171 -15.64 -5.16 11.46
N MET A 172 -16.30 -4.06 11.11
CA MET A 172 -15.64 -2.95 10.39
C MET A 172 -14.49 -2.33 11.19
N GLU A 173 -14.55 -2.38 12.53
CA GLU A 173 -13.48 -1.91 13.42
C GLU A 173 -12.25 -2.80 13.34
N GLU A 174 -12.43 -4.12 13.39
CA GLU A 174 -11.33 -5.09 13.22
C GLU A 174 -10.70 -4.99 11.82
N TYR A 175 -11.53 -4.83 10.78
CA TYR A 175 -11.04 -4.57 9.43
C TYR A 175 -10.19 -3.29 9.36
N HIS A 176 -10.67 -2.18 9.93
CA HIS A 176 -9.89 -0.95 10.01
C HIS A 176 -8.56 -1.16 10.74
N SER A 177 -8.54 -1.91 11.84
CA SER A 177 -7.32 -2.23 12.57
C SER A 177 -6.32 -3.00 11.71
N VAL A 178 -6.80 -3.95 10.89
CA VAL A 178 -5.94 -4.72 9.97
C VAL A 178 -5.31 -3.81 8.93
N ILE A 179 -6.11 -3.00 8.22
CA ILE A 179 -5.57 -2.14 7.15
C ILE A 179 -4.74 -0.97 7.69
N GLU A 180 -5.03 -0.51 8.92
CA GLU A 180 -4.20 0.45 9.65
C GLU A 180 -2.81 -0.14 9.91
N GLY A 181 -2.78 -1.36 10.46
CA GLY A 181 -1.56 -2.07 10.79
C GLY A 181 -0.74 -2.45 9.55
N LYS A 182 -1.31 -3.29 8.69
CA LYS A 182 -0.61 -3.91 7.55
C LYS A 182 -0.18 -2.90 6.49
N THR A 183 -1.01 -1.89 6.21
CA THR A 183 -0.80 -1.00 5.06
C THR A 183 -0.51 0.43 5.47
N ALA A 184 -1.41 1.04 6.25
CA ALA A 184 -1.39 2.49 6.46
C ALA A 184 -0.25 2.96 7.37
N SER A 185 0.17 2.14 8.33
CA SER A 185 1.27 2.43 9.26
C SER A 185 2.57 2.81 8.54
N LEU A 186 2.93 2.09 7.46
CA LEU A 186 4.15 2.38 6.68
C LEU A 186 4.01 3.66 5.84
N PHE A 187 2.80 3.96 5.33
CA PHE A 187 2.55 5.26 4.70
C PHE A 187 2.68 6.41 5.71
N ALA A 188 2.12 6.24 6.90
CA ALA A 188 2.22 7.21 7.98
C ALA A 188 3.68 7.47 8.36
N ALA A 189 4.46 6.41 8.59
CA ALA A 189 5.87 6.51 8.91
C ALA A 189 6.70 7.14 7.77
N ALA A 190 6.42 6.77 6.52
CA ALA A 190 7.06 7.37 5.34
C ALA A 190 6.84 8.89 5.27
N CYS A 191 5.65 9.38 5.66
CA CYS A 191 5.32 10.80 5.71
C CYS A 191 5.78 11.50 7.00
N GLU A 192 6.03 10.77 8.09
CA GLU A 192 6.44 11.31 9.39
C GLU A 192 7.94 11.58 9.45
N VAL A 193 8.78 10.72 8.85
CA VAL A 193 10.24 10.86 8.94
C VAL A 193 10.77 12.14 8.25
N GLY A 194 10.11 12.60 7.19
CA GLY A 194 10.49 13.80 6.44
C GLY A 194 10.48 15.09 7.27
N PRO A 195 9.36 15.49 7.89
CA PRO A 195 9.32 16.65 8.78
C PRO A 195 10.26 16.52 9.99
N VAL A 196 10.47 15.31 10.51
CA VAL A 196 11.42 15.06 11.61
C VAL A 196 12.85 15.40 11.20
N ILE A 197 13.34 14.90 10.07
CA ILE A 197 14.70 15.24 9.61
C ILE A 197 14.83 16.68 9.13
N ALA A 198 13.71 17.34 8.82
CA ALA A 198 13.65 18.77 8.51
C ALA A 198 13.57 19.67 9.76
N GLY A 199 13.46 19.10 10.96
CA GLY A 199 13.36 19.84 12.22
C GLY A 199 12.06 20.64 12.36
N LYS A 200 10.94 20.13 11.82
CA LYS A 200 9.62 20.74 11.98
C LYS A 200 9.06 20.51 13.38
N ASP A 201 8.09 21.35 13.75
CA ASP A 201 7.35 21.22 15.00
C ASP A 201 6.46 19.96 15.02
N ALA A 202 5.93 19.65 16.20
CA ALA A 202 5.10 18.49 16.44
C ALA A 202 3.78 18.52 15.65
N ASP A 203 3.19 19.70 15.45
CA ASP A 203 1.90 19.83 14.75
C ASP A 203 2.08 19.53 13.25
N THR A 204 3.13 20.10 12.63
CA THR A 204 3.51 19.82 11.24
C THR A 204 3.84 18.33 11.04
N THR A 205 4.62 17.76 11.96
CA THR A 205 5.01 16.34 11.92
C THR A 205 3.78 15.44 12.03
N LYS A 206 2.89 15.73 12.98
CA LYS A 206 1.64 14.98 13.17
C LYS A 206 0.73 15.10 11.95
N ALA A 207 0.56 16.28 11.38
CA ALA A 207 -0.29 16.49 10.20
C ALA A 207 0.16 15.63 9.00
N LEU A 208 1.47 15.55 8.76
CA LEU A 208 2.00 14.73 7.66
C LEU A 208 1.95 13.24 7.96
N ARG A 209 2.16 12.82 9.22
CA ARG A 209 1.90 11.45 9.66
C ARG A 209 0.45 11.06 9.42
N ASP A 210 -0.49 11.89 9.85
CA ASP A 210 -1.94 11.66 9.72
C ASP A 210 -2.37 11.66 8.24
N TYR A 211 -1.78 12.52 7.41
CA TYR A 211 -1.93 12.47 5.95
C TYR A 211 -1.53 11.10 5.41
N GLY A 212 -0.33 10.61 5.75
CA GLY A 212 0.14 9.30 5.33
C GLY A 212 -0.77 8.17 5.81
N MET A 213 -1.21 8.22 7.07
CA MET A 213 -2.13 7.23 7.62
C MET A 213 -3.44 7.19 6.85
N ALA A 214 -4.12 8.33 6.70
CA ALA A 214 -5.41 8.40 6.03
C ALA A 214 -5.31 8.06 4.52
N LEU A 215 -4.22 8.45 3.86
CA LEU A 215 -3.94 8.03 2.48
C LEU A 215 -3.75 6.51 2.39
N GLY A 216 -3.00 5.90 3.32
CA GLY A 216 -2.80 4.46 3.36
C GLY A 216 -4.10 3.68 3.59
N MET A 217 -4.98 4.18 4.47
CA MET A 217 -6.31 3.62 4.68
C MET A 217 -7.15 3.69 3.40
N ALA A 218 -7.23 4.87 2.77
CA ALA A 218 -7.95 5.06 1.51
C ALA A 218 -7.40 4.18 0.39
N PHE A 219 -6.07 4.05 0.32
CA PHE A 219 -5.37 3.22 -0.65
C PHE A 219 -5.78 1.76 -0.52
N GLN A 220 -5.80 1.21 0.70
CA GLN A 220 -6.12 -0.21 0.91
C GLN A 220 -7.59 -0.50 0.64
N VAL A 221 -8.51 0.33 1.14
CA VAL A 221 -9.95 0.15 0.85
C VAL A 221 -10.21 0.18 -0.66
N ALA A 222 -9.55 1.07 -1.41
CA ALA A 222 -9.67 1.10 -2.86
C ALA A 222 -9.07 -0.14 -3.55
N ASP A 223 -7.98 -0.69 -3.01
CA ASP A 223 -7.38 -1.94 -3.53
C ASP A 223 -8.31 -3.14 -3.30
N ASP A 224 -8.90 -3.24 -2.10
CA ASP A 224 -9.88 -4.27 -1.76
C ASP A 224 -11.13 -4.17 -2.65
N VAL A 225 -11.61 -2.95 -2.96
CA VAL A 225 -12.72 -2.76 -3.92
C VAL A 225 -12.33 -3.26 -5.32
N LEU A 226 -11.11 -2.97 -5.76
CA LEU A 226 -10.61 -3.39 -7.07
C LEU A 226 -10.49 -4.90 -7.20
N ASP A 227 -10.25 -5.62 -6.10
CA ASP A 227 -10.17 -7.10 -6.10
C ASP A 227 -11.52 -7.77 -6.41
N TYR A 228 -12.64 -7.04 -6.36
CA TYR A 228 -13.97 -7.56 -6.67
C TYR A 228 -14.65 -6.90 -7.87
N ASP A 229 -14.01 -5.92 -8.52
CA ASP A 229 -14.58 -5.22 -9.69
C ASP A 229 -14.42 -6.04 -10.98
N ALA A 230 -15.46 -6.83 -11.30
CA ALA A 230 -15.50 -7.72 -12.46
C ALA A 230 -15.39 -6.99 -13.82
N ASP A 231 -15.83 -5.73 -13.93
CA ASP A 231 -15.74 -4.98 -15.19
C ASP A 231 -14.30 -4.71 -15.61
N ARG A 232 -13.38 -4.76 -14.64
CA ARG A 232 -11.93 -4.59 -14.83
C ARG A 232 -11.18 -5.90 -15.07
N GLN A 233 -11.85 -7.06 -15.03
CA GLN A 233 -11.26 -8.37 -15.37
C GLN A 233 -10.68 -8.40 -16.79
N LYS A 234 -11.18 -7.52 -17.69
CA LYS A 234 -10.67 -7.33 -19.05
C LYS A 234 -9.26 -6.71 -19.13
N LEU A 235 -8.70 -6.22 -18.01
CA LEU A 235 -7.41 -5.53 -17.94
C LEU A 235 -6.24 -6.43 -17.53
N GLY A 236 -6.45 -7.76 -17.40
CA GLY A 236 -5.36 -8.73 -17.25
C GLY A 236 -4.75 -8.80 -15.84
N LYS A 237 -5.50 -8.44 -14.80
CA LYS A 237 -5.13 -8.72 -13.40
C LYS A 237 -5.85 -9.96 -12.87
N THR A 238 -5.19 -10.68 -11.98
CA THR A 238 -5.81 -11.63 -11.06
C THR A 238 -6.78 -10.86 -10.17
N ILE A 239 -8.06 -11.25 -10.18
CA ILE A 239 -9.15 -10.65 -9.41
C ILE A 239 -9.72 -11.74 -8.52
N GLY A 240 -10.12 -11.37 -7.31
CA GLY A 240 -10.74 -12.25 -6.33
C GLY A 240 -9.73 -13.06 -5.52
N ASP A 241 -8.49 -12.56 -5.41
CA ASP A 241 -7.49 -13.21 -4.56
C ASP A 241 -7.93 -13.14 -3.10
N ASP A 242 -8.52 -12.01 -2.66
CA ASP A 242 -9.07 -11.89 -1.31
C ASP A 242 -10.19 -12.91 -1.06
N PHE A 243 -11.04 -13.15 -2.06
CA PHE A 243 -12.08 -14.17 -1.97
C PHE A 243 -11.46 -15.57 -1.85
N ARG A 244 -10.51 -15.90 -2.73
CA ARG A 244 -9.82 -17.19 -2.75
C ARG A 244 -9.02 -17.45 -1.49
N GLU A 245 -8.56 -16.41 -0.82
CA GLU A 245 -7.84 -16.48 0.44
C GLU A 245 -8.77 -16.41 1.66
N GLY A 246 -10.04 -16.03 1.49
CA GLY A 246 -11.00 -15.96 2.58
C GLY A 246 -10.83 -14.72 3.44
N LYS A 247 -10.24 -13.66 2.87
CA LYS A 247 -10.05 -12.37 3.53
C LYS A 247 -11.40 -11.66 3.64
N ILE A 248 -11.69 -11.15 4.83
CA ILE A 248 -12.92 -10.41 5.12
C ILE A 248 -12.65 -8.91 4.92
N THR A 249 -12.79 -8.44 3.68
CA THR A 249 -12.52 -7.06 3.27
C THR A 249 -13.78 -6.19 3.26
N ALA A 250 -13.63 -4.88 3.06
CA ALA A 250 -14.76 -3.94 3.09
C ALA A 250 -15.93 -4.32 2.15
N PRO A 251 -15.73 -4.72 0.87
CA PRO A 251 -16.83 -5.17 0.03
C PRO A 251 -17.59 -6.37 0.60
N ILE A 252 -16.89 -7.33 1.22
CA ILE A 252 -17.49 -8.49 1.87
C ILE A 252 -18.30 -8.08 3.10
N LEU A 253 -17.75 -7.22 3.96
CA LEU A 253 -18.45 -6.72 5.15
C LEU A 253 -19.76 -6.02 4.79
N PHE A 254 -19.74 -5.15 3.79
CA PHE A 254 -20.95 -4.47 3.33
C PHE A 254 -21.97 -5.41 2.68
N ALA A 255 -21.51 -6.47 2.00
CA ALA A 255 -22.39 -7.48 1.44
C ALA A 255 -23.01 -8.36 2.53
N LEU A 256 -22.24 -8.76 3.54
CA LEU A 256 -22.71 -9.54 4.70
C LEU A 256 -23.75 -8.77 5.52
N GLU A 257 -23.53 -7.48 5.75
CA GLU A 257 -24.47 -6.61 6.46
C GLU A 257 -25.85 -6.59 5.79
N ALA A 258 -25.88 -6.62 4.45
CA ALA A 258 -27.10 -6.59 3.65
C ALA A 258 -27.67 -7.98 3.30
N ALA A 259 -26.96 -9.06 3.68
CA ALA A 259 -27.26 -10.41 3.24
C ALA A 259 -28.56 -10.97 3.84
N ASN A 260 -29.36 -11.63 3.01
CA ASN A 260 -30.45 -12.49 3.48
C ASN A 260 -29.92 -13.86 3.97
N GLU A 261 -30.80 -14.74 4.48
CA GLU A 261 -30.37 -16.03 5.02
C GLU A 261 -29.71 -16.96 3.99
N GLU A 262 -30.20 -16.99 2.75
CA GLU A 262 -29.59 -17.80 1.66
C GLU A 262 -28.19 -17.27 1.30
N GLU A 263 -28.03 -15.95 1.25
CA GLU A 263 -26.75 -15.30 0.98
C GLU A 263 -25.77 -15.51 2.14
N LYS A 264 -26.24 -15.50 3.39
CA LYS A 264 -25.41 -15.85 4.55
C LYS A 264 -24.95 -17.31 4.50
N GLU A 265 -25.80 -18.24 4.09
CA GLU A 265 -25.40 -19.64 3.88
C GLU A 265 -24.31 -19.75 2.80
N PHE A 266 -24.44 -18.98 1.72
CA PHE A 266 -23.41 -18.88 0.69
C PHE A 266 -22.06 -18.41 1.27
N TRP A 267 -22.04 -17.26 1.97
CA TRP A 267 -20.81 -16.74 2.56
C TRP A 267 -20.22 -17.65 3.64
N THR A 268 -21.08 -18.29 4.44
CA THR A 268 -20.67 -19.28 5.46
C THR A 268 -19.94 -20.45 4.82
N ARG A 269 -20.44 -20.94 3.68
CA ARG A 269 -19.78 -22.02 2.95
C ARG A 269 -18.46 -21.56 2.31
N THR A 270 -18.48 -20.44 1.59
CA THR A 270 -17.35 -20.05 0.72
C THR A 270 -16.21 -19.35 1.46
N LEU A 271 -16.52 -18.48 2.42
CA LEU A 271 -15.53 -17.75 3.21
C LEU A 271 -15.31 -18.39 4.58
N GLY A 272 -16.38 -18.79 5.27
CA GLY A 272 -16.27 -19.39 6.60
C GLY A 272 -15.66 -20.79 6.58
N ALA A 273 -16.27 -21.72 5.85
CA ALA A 273 -15.81 -23.10 5.72
C ALA A 273 -14.76 -23.31 4.63
N ARG A 274 -14.45 -22.27 3.85
CA ARG A 274 -13.49 -22.31 2.72
C ARG A 274 -13.83 -23.39 1.67
N ASP A 275 -15.10 -23.77 1.54
CA ASP A 275 -15.62 -24.68 0.50
C ASP A 275 -16.02 -23.87 -0.73
N GLN A 276 -15.02 -23.54 -1.55
CA GLN A 276 -15.16 -22.78 -2.79
C GLN A 276 -15.17 -23.69 -4.01
N LYS A 277 -16.04 -23.39 -4.97
CA LYS A 277 -16.27 -24.14 -6.22
C LYS A 277 -16.22 -23.19 -7.41
N ASP A 278 -16.03 -23.77 -8.60
CA ASP A 278 -16.11 -23.01 -9.85
C ASP A 278 -17.46 -22.27 -9.94
N GLY A 279 -17.42 -20.97 -10.22
CA GLY A 279 -18.61 -20.11 -10.26
C GLY A 279 -18.91 -19.35 -8.94
N ASP A 280 -18.27 -19.72 -7.82
CA ASP A 280 -18.54 -19.05 -6.54
C ASP A 280 -18.02 -17.62 -6.50
N LEU A 281 -16.89 -17.31 -7.16
CA LEU A 281 -16.37 -15.94 -7.24
C LEU A 281 -17.34 -15.04 -8.02
N GLU A 282 -17.84 -15.51 -9.16
CA GLU A 282 -18.82 -14.79 -9.97
C GLU A 282 -20.12 -14.56 -9.20
N HIS A 283 -20.54 -15.53 -8.39
CA HIS A 283 -21.68 -15.37 -7.50
C HIS A 283 -21.42 -14.36 -6.39
N ALA A 284 -20.24 -14.42 -5.75
CA ALA A 284 -19.81 -13.45 -4.74
C ALA A 284 -19.81 -12.01 -5.31
N GLN A 285 -19.25 -11.82 -6.50
CA GLN A 285 -19.27 -10.55 -7.22
C GLN A 285 -20.69 -10.07 -7.53
N ALA A 286 -21.59 -10.98 -7.93
CA ALA A 286 -23.00 -10.64 -8.17
C ALA A 286 -23.70 -10.18 -6.89
N LEU A 287 -23.43 -10.80 -5.74
CA LEU A 287 -23.96 -10.38 -4.44
C LEU A 287 -23.40 -9.03 -3.98
N ILE A 288 -22.09 -8.84 -4.12
CA ILE A 288 -21.40 -7.58 -3.84
C ILE A 288 -21.99 -6.44 -4.69
N HIS A 289 -22.24 -6.68 -5.97
CA HIS A 289 -22.87 -5.71 -6.86
C HIS A 289 -24.34 -5.47 -6.50
N LYS A 290 -25.11 -6.54 -6.23
CA LYS A 290 -26.53 -6.46 -5.82
C LYS A 290 -26.73 -5.55 -4.60
N HIS A 291 -25.81 -5.60 -3.65
CA HIS A 291 -25.88 -4.84 -2.40
C HIS A 291 -25.14 -3.48 -2.45
N SER A 292 -24.70 -3.06 -3.64
CA SER A 292 -23.91 -1.84 -3.85
C SER A 292 -22.66 -1.76 -2.96
N ALA A 293 -22.08 -2.91 -2.60
CA ALA A 293 -21.00 -3.00 -1.63
C ALA A 293 -19.68 -2.41 -2.17
N LEU A 294 -19.43 -2.46 -3.48
CA LEU A 294 -18.31 -1.76 -4.11
C LEU A 294 -18.42 -0.24 -3.92
N GLN A 295 -19.60 0.34 -4.18
CA GLN A 295 -19.82 1.78 -4.02
C GLN A 295 -19.66 2.20 -2.56
N LYS A 296 -20.19 1.43 -1.60
CA LYS A 296 -19.98 1.69 -0.17
C LYS A 296 -18.49 1.63 0.22
N GLY A 297 -17.73 0.70 -0.37
CA GLY A 297 -16.28 0.64 -0.24
C GLY A 297 -15.57 1.88 -0.78
N LEU A 298 -15.96 2.36 -1.97
CA LEU A 298 -15.42 3.60 -2.54
C LEU A 298 -15.78 4.82 -1.69
N ASP A 299 -17.01 4.93 -1.21
CA ASP A 299 -17.43 6.02 -0.31
C ASP A 299 -16.60 6.00 0.99
N LEU A 300 -16.28 4.81 1.52
CA LEU A 300 -15.38 4.67 2.67
C LEU A 300 -13.96 5.12 2.34
N ALA A 301 -13.42 4.73 1.18
CA ALA A 301 -12.11 5.18 0.71
C ALA A 301 -12.06 6.70 0.54
N ASP A 302 -13.10 7.32 -0.02
CA ASP A 302 -13.26 8.76 -0.17
C ASP A 302 -13.31 9.49 1.18
N ASN A 303 -13.99 8.92 2.17
CA ASN A 303 -13.99 9.47 3.53
C ASN A 303 -12.58 9.49 4.14
N PHE A 304 -11.78 8.43 3.95
CA PHE A 304 -10.38 8.44 4.35
C PHE A 304 -9.54 9.41 3.52
N GLY A 305 -9.80 9.52 2.22
CA GLY A 305 -9.15 10.49 1.35
C GLY A 305 -9.38 11.93 1.80
N GLN A 306 -10.63 12.29 2.10
CA GLN A 306 -10.96 13.62 2.59
C GLN A 306 -10.25 13.91 3.93
N LYS A 307 -10.19 12.94 4.85
CA LYS A 307 -9.40 13.07 6.09
C LYS A 307 -7.93 13.35 5.80
N ALA A 308 -7.33 12.68 4.81
CA ALA A 308 -5.95 12.94 4.41
C ALA A 308 -5.78 14.38 3.90
N ILE A 309 -6.72 14.88 3.09
CA ILE A 309 -6.66 16.24 2.56
C ILE A 309 -6.79 17.27 3.68
N ASP A 310 -7.69 17.04 4.64
CA ASP A 310 -7.96 17.96 5.75
C ASP A 310 -6.74 18.12 6.68
N THR A 311 -5.94 17.07 6.89
CA THR A 311 -4.72 17.14 7.71
C THR A 311 -3.67 18.06 7.10
N LEU A 312 -3.67 18.25 5.78
CA LEU A 312 -2.75 19.17 5.09
C LEU A 312 -3.14 20.66 5.24
N SER A 313 -4.23 20.99 5.93
CA SER A 313 -4.72 22.37 6.09
C SER A 313 -3.66 23.32 6.70
N ILE A 314 -2.85 22.85 7.65
CA ILE A 314 -1.80 23.66 8.30
C ILE A 314 -0.54 23.83 7.45
N ILE A 315 -0.38 23.01 6.41
CA ILE A 315 0.80 23.03 5.55
C ILE A 315 0.68 24.20 4.56
N PRO A 316 1.72 25.05 4.37
CA PRO A 316 1.66 26.16 3.43
C PRO A 316 1.32 25.72 2.00
N ASN A 317 0.53 26.54 1.31
CA ASN A 317 0.15 26.26 -0.08
C ASN A 317 1.39 26.29 -1.00
N SER A 318 1.55 25.22 -1.77
CA SER A 318 2.62 25.05 -2.75
C SER A 318 2.15 24.10 -3.86
N PRO A 319 2.79 24.11 -5.04
CA PRO A 319 2.51 23.13 -6.08
C PRO A 319 2.63 21.69 -5.57
N LEU A 320 3.66 21.38 -4.79
CA LEU A 320 3.87 20.05 -4.23
C LEU A 320 2.77 19.63 -3.25
N LYS A 321 2.28 20.55 -2.39
CA LYS A 321 1.09 20.29 -1.56
C LYS A 321 -0.13 19.95 -2.42
N GLN A 322 -0.35 20.66 -3.52
CA GLN A 322 -1.46 20.36 -4.43
C GLN A 322 -1.30 18.99 -5.08
N THR A 323 -0.09 18.62 -5.51
CA THR A 323 0.20 17.28 -6.04
C THR A 323 -0.08 16.18 -5.00
N LEU A 324 0.22 16.40 -3.71
CA LEU A 324 -0.13 15.46 -2.64
C LEU A 324 -1.64 15.33 -2.42
N ILE A 325 -2.41 16.41 -2.57
CA ILE A 325 -3.88 16.39 -2.55
C ILE A 325 -4.41 15.60 -3.75
N ASP A 326 -3.93 15.91 -4.96
CA ASP A 326 -4.34 15.25 -6.19
C ASP A 326 -3.98 13.76 -6.18
N LEU A 327 -2.86 13.39 -5.53
CA LEU A 327 -2.44 12.01 -5.32
C LEU A 327 -3.45 11.21 -4.49
N VAL A 328 -4.15 11.84 -3.53
CA VAL A 328 -5.20 11.16 -2.74
C VAL A 328 -6.35 10.74 -3.65
N HIS A 329 -6.90 11.68 -4.42
CA HIS A 329 -7.99 11.39 -5.35
C HIS A 329 -7.58 10.35 -6.41
N PHE A 330 -6.36 10.50 -6.95
CA PHE A 330 -5.80 9.53 -7.88
C PHE A 330 -5.65 8.15 -7.23
N SER A 331 -5.28 8.08 -5.95
CA SER A 331 -5.09 6.80 -5.25
C SER A 331 -6.39 6.03 -5.05
N ILE A 332 -7.53 6.70 -4.96
CA ILE A 332 -8.84 6.05 -4.79
C ILE A 332 -9.43 5.65 -6.15
N HIS A 333 -9.38 6.57 -7.12
CA HIS A 333 -10.06 6.42 -8.41
C HIS A 333 -9.15 5.95 -9.56
N ARG A 334 -8.14 5.12 -9.27
CA ARG A 334 -7.18 4.70 -10.30
C ARG A 334 -7.91 3.96 -11.41
N GLU A 335 -8.08 4.58 -12.57
CA GLU A 335 -8.31 3.87 -13.83
C GLU A 335 -6.94 3.38 -14.33
N TYR A 336 -6.79 2.08 -14.52
CA TYR A 336 -5.63 1.49 -15.20
C TYR A 336 -6.05 1.14 -16.62
#